data_AF-A0A381X6S6-F1
#
_entry.id   AF-A0A381X6S6-F1
#
_cell.length_a   1.000
_cell.length_b   1.000
_cell.length_c   1.000
_cell.angle_alpha   90.00
_cell.angle_beta   90.00
_cell.angle_gamma   90.00
#
_symmetry.space_group_name_H-M   'P 1'
#
loop_
_entity.id
_entity.type
_entity.pdbx_description
1 polymer ?
#
loop_
_entity_poly.entity_id
_entity_poly.type
_entity_poly.pdbx_seq_one_letter_code
_entity_poly.pdbx_strand_id
1 'polypeptide(L)'
;MRDVYQTAFYGVVKETQESSGLTLPNDIECYVVMLLADHIDKNDFLPKKSFAESYLTIRKSSNAKELGDTCLFVSGVFPAYGNTDYFVEIGRSSYSRITTLNHELFESLSKHFIFLRDFIELSTTNPYSRFS
;
A
#
# COMPACT_ATOMS: atom_id res chain seq x y z
N MET A 1 -11.92 8.30 9.08
CA MET A 1 -11.79 6.83 9.17
C MET A 1 -12.65 6.35 10.32
N ARG A 2 -13.58 5.43 10.07
CA ARG A 2 -14.38 4.83 11.15
C ARG A 2 -13.58 3.70 11.81
N ASP A 3 -13.57 3.64 13.14
CA ASP A 3 -12.81 2.62 13.91
C ASP A 3 -13.14 1.18 13.48
N VAL A 4 -14.36 0.94 13.00
CA VAL A 4 -14.81 -0.36 12.49
C VAL A 4 -13.96 -0.90 11.33
N TYR A 5 -13.42 -0.04 10.47
CA TYR A 5 -12.58 -0.48 9.34
C TYR A 5 -11.18 -0.85 9.80
N GLN A 6 -10.65 -0.16 10.79
CA GLN A 6 -9.35 -0.51 11.38
C GLN A 6 -9.42 -1.90 12.02
N THR A 7 -10.47 -2.18 12.80
CA THR A 7 -10.66 -3.50 13.42
C THR A 7 -10.82 -4.60 12.36
N ALA A 8 -11.59 -4.35 11.30
CA ALA A 8 -11.79 -5.32 10.23
C ALA A 8 -10.48 -5.64 9.51
N PHE A 9 -9.74 -4.61 9.06
CA PHE A 9 -8.46 -4.83 8.37
C PHE A 9 -7.36 -5.36 9.27
N TYR A 10 -7.38 -5.02 10.55
CA TYR A 10 -6.51 -5.67 11.53
C TYR A 10 -6.74 -7.18 11.58
N GLY A 11 -8.01 -7.61 11.62
CA GLY A 11 -8.37 -9.03 11.55
C GLY A 11 -7.84 -9.71 10.28
N VAL A 12 -8.04 -9.09 9.12
CA VAL A 12 -7.57 -9.61 7.82
C VAL A 12 -6.04 -9.75 7.77
N VAL A 13 -5.31 -8.73 8.23
CA VAL A 13 -3.84 -8.76 8.28
C VAL A 13 -3.35 -9.84 9.23
N LYS A 14 -3.98 -10.00 10.41
CA LYS A 14 -3.63 -11.05 11.37
C LYS A 14 -3.91 -12.45 10.83
N GLU A 15 -5.08 -12.68 10.25
CA GLU A 15 -5.44 -13.95 9.61
C GLU A 15 -4.43 -14.31 8.51
N THR A 16 -3.98 -13.34 7.73
CA THR A 16 -2.96 -13.55 6.70
C THR A 16 -1.61 -13.94 7.31
N GLN A 17 -1.18 -13.29 8.40
CA GLN A 17 0.07 -13.66 9.09
C GLN A 17 -0.01 -15.08 9.68
N GLU A 18 -1.15 -15.45 10.27
CA GLU A 18 -1.37 -16.77 10.86
C GLU A 18 -1.43 -17.88 9.80
N SER A 19 -2.12 -17.65 8.69
CA SER A 19 -2.32 -18.65 7.64
C SER A 19 -1.11 -18.82 6.71
N SER A 20 -0.36 -17.74 6.46
CA SER A 20 0.83 -17.76 5.58
C SER A 20 2.15 -18.00 6.31
N GLY A 21 2.20 -17.74 7.62
CA GLY A 21 3.44 -17.73 8.40
C GLY A 21 4.32 -16.49 8.19
N LEU A 22 3.87 -15.51 7.39
CA LEU A 22 4.56 -14.23 7.21
C LEU A 22 4.34 -13.33 8.43
N THR A 23 5.33 -12.52 8.78
CA THR A 23 5.24 -11.58 9.91
C THR A 23 5.65 -10.18 9.50
N LEU A 24 4.86 -9.17 9.88
CA LEU A 24 5.20 -7.77 9.72
C LEU A 24 5.74 -7.19 11.05
N PRO A 25 6.75 -6.31 11.00
CA PRO A 25 7.06 -5.43 12.12
C PRO A 25 5.82 -4.63 12.55
N ASN A 26 5.70 -4.31 13.84
CA ASN A 26 4.46 -3.73 14.38
C ASN A 26 4.08 -2.38 13.74
N ASP A 27 5.06 -1.53 13.45
CA ASP A 27 4.87 -0.24 12.79
C ASP A 27 4.39 -0.41 11.34
N ILE A 28 4.93 -1.41 10.62
CA ILE A 28 4.53 -1.75 9.26
C ILE A 28 3.13 -2.39 9.23
N GLU A 29 2.82 -3.28 10.18
CA GLU A 29 1.48 -3.86 10.37
C GLU A 29 0.43 -2.77 10.58
N CYS A 30 0.68 -1.87 11.53
CA CYS A 30 -0.19 -0.72 11.79
C CYS A 30 -0.37 0.13 10.52
N TYR A 31 0.72 0.37 9.79
CA TYR A 31 0.67 1.15 8.56
C TYR A 31 -0.21 0.51 7.48
N VAL A 32 -0.05 -0.79 7.22
CA VAL A 32 -0.84 -1.53 6.22
C VAL A 32 -2.32 -1.51 6.58
N VAL A 33 -2.66 -1.75 7.86
CA VAL A 33 -4.05 -1.68 8.35
C VAL A 33 -4.64 -0.29 8.11
N MET A 34 -3.90 0.77 8.44
CA MET A 34 -4.36 2.14 8.23
C MET A 34 -4.49 2.49 6.74
N LEU A 35 -3.56 2.03 5.90
CA LEU A 35 -3.58 2.25 4.46
C LEU A 35 -4.83 1.63 3.82
N LEU A 36 -5.14 0.38 4.16
CA LEU A 36 -6.33 -0.32 3.66
C LEU A 36 -7.62 0.35 4.15
N ALA A 37 -7.67 0.71 5.43
CA ALA A 37 -8.82 1.40 6.01
C ALA A 37 -9.07 2.78 5.37
N ASP A 38 -8.02 3.52 5.00
CA ASP A 38 -8.15 4.89 4.47
C ASP A 38 -8.73 4.90 3.06
N HIS A 39 -8.42 3.87 2.28
CA HIS A 39 -8.88 3.72 0.90
C HIS A 39 -10.31 3.20 0.77
N ILE A 40 -10.91 2.63 1.82
CA ILE A 40 -12.36 2.30 1.82
C ILE A 40 -13.21 3.58 1.80
N ASP A 41 -12.81 4.61 2.56
CA ASP A 41 -13.60 5.85 2.69
C ASP A 41 -13.37 6.83 1.53
N LYS A 42 -12.38 6.57 0.66
CA LYS A 42 -11.99 7.45 -0.46
C LYS A 42 -12.48 6.92 -1.80
N ASN A 43 -13.45 7.60 -2.40
CA ASN A 43 -13.95 7.28 -3.75
C ASN A 43 -13.06 7.83 -4.90
N ASP A 44 -12.14 8.75 -4.61
CA ASP A 44 -11.26 9.40 -5.60
C ASP A 44 -9.79 9.29 -5.15
N PHE A 45 -9.30 8.05 -5.02
CA PHE A 45 -7.95 7.75 -4.52
C PHE A 45 -6.89 7.65 -5.64
N LEU A 46 -7.33 7.63 -6.90
CA LEU A 46 -6.42 7.67 -8.04
C LEU A 46 -5.91 9.10 -8.26
N PRO A 47 -4.69 9.29 -8.78
CA PRO A 47 -4.20 10.64 -9.03
C PRO A 47 -5.07 11.32 -10.10
N LYS A 48 -5.36 12.62 -9.90
CA LYS A 48 -6.13 13.42 -10.89
C LYS A 48 -5.41 13.58 -12.23
N LYS A 49 -4.09 13.43 -12.21
CA LYS A 49 -3.18 13.39 -13.36
C LYS A 49 -2.68 11.97 -13.54
N SER A 50 -1.79 11.70 -14.49
CA SER A 50 -1.13 10.39 -14.54
C SER A 50 -0.25 10.15 -13.31
N PHE A 51 0.01 8.88 -12.97
CA PHE A 51 0.93 8.50 -11.90
C PHE A 51 2.34 9.07 -12.15
N ALA A 52 2.85 8.96 -13.38
CA ALA A 52 4.14 9.53 -13.77
C ALA A 52 4.18 11.05 -13.60
N GLU A 53 3.15 11.78 -14.05
CA GLU A 53 3.11 13.23 -13.88
C GLU A 53 3.05 13.61 -12.39
N SER A 54 2.26 12.89 -11.60
CA SER A 54 2.17 13.08 -10.15
C SER A 54 3.53 12.87 -9.50
N TYR A 55 4.28 11.83 -9.90
CA TYR A 55 5.63 11.54 -9.43
C TYR A 55 6.64 12.65 -9.76
N LEU A 56 6.65 13.10 -11.03
CA LEU A 56 7.56 14.14 -11.51
C LEU A 56 7.28 15.50 -10.86
N THR A 57 6.05 15.72 -10.38
CA THR A 57 5.63 16.98 -9.76
C THR A 57 5.65 16.95 -8.23
N ILE A 58 6.15 15.89 -7.59
CA ILE A 58 6.35 15.83 -6.12
C ILE A 58 7.23 16.99 -5.66
N ARG A 59 6.71 17.80 -4.74
CA ARG A 59 7.43 18.90 -4.06
C ARG A 59 7.51 18.74 -2.55
N LYS A 60 6.68 17.88 -1.97
CA LYS A 60 6.53 17.70 -0.51
C LYS A 60 6.46 16.22 -0.19
N SER A 61 6.97 15.83 0.98
CA SER A 61 6.88 14.46 1.48
C SER A 61 5.44 13.97 1.66
N SER A 62 4.47 14.86 1.88
CA SER A 62 3.05 14.54 1.89
C SER A 62 2.55 14.00 0.54
N ASN A 63 2.96 14.62 -0.56
CA ASN A 63 2.55 14.21 -1.92
C ASN A 63 3.24 12.90 -2.32
N ALA A 64 4.49 12.74 -1.89
CA ALA A 64 5.24 11.51 -2.05
C ALA A 64 4.58 10.34 -1.28
N LYS A 65 4.15 10.58 -0.03
CA LYS A 65 3.40 9.62 0.76
C LYS A 65 2.11 9.23 0.06
N GLU A 66 1.30 10.20 -0.33
CA GLU A 66 0.00 9.95 -0.99
C GLU A 66 0.17 9.11 -2.27
N LEU A 67 1.13 9.46 -3.13
CA LEU A 67 1.39 8.68 -4.35
C LEU A 67 1.92 7.27 -4.05
N GLY A 68 2.83 7.15 -3.07
CA GLY A 68 3.34 5.85 -2.61
C GLY A 68 2.24 4.94 -2.08
N ASP A 69 1.33 5.50 -1.27
CA ASP A 69 0.18 4.82 -0.70
C ASP A 69 -0.77 4.34 -1.80
N THR A 70 -1.14 5.22 -2.74
CA THR A 70 -2.00 4.86 -3.86
C THR A 70 -1.37 3.76 -4.71
N CYS A 71 -0.06 3.83 -5.00
CA CYS A 71 0.63 2.79 -5.75
C CYS A 71 0.62 1.44 -5.01
N LEU A 72 0.90 1.44 -3.70
CA LEU A 72 0.92 0.22 -2.90
C LEU A 72 -0.49 -0.41 -2.82
N PHE A 73 -1.50 0.43 -2.61
CA PHE A 73 -2.89 0.01 -2.58
C PHE A 73 -3.35 -0.57 -3.92
N VAL A 74 -3.14 0.16 -5.03
CA VAL A 74 -3.56 -0.29 -6.36
C VAL A 74 -2.86 -1.58 -6.76
N SER A 75 -1.53 -1.64 -6.61
CA SER A 75 -0.77 -2.82 -7.03
C SER A 75 -0.99 -4.05 -6.15
N GLY A 76 -1.37 -3.88 -4.88
CA GLY A 76 -1.68 -4.97 -3.96
C GLY A 76 -3.14 -5.44 -4.03
N VAL A 77 -4.10 -4.51 -3.97
CA VAL A 77 -5.53 -4.85 -3.92
C VAL A 77 -6.10 -5.12 -5.31
N PHE A 78 -5.58 -4.47 -6.34
CA PHE A 78 -6.03 -4.60 -7.72
C PHE A 78 -4.86 -4.96 -8.66
N PRO A 79 -4.23 -6.14 -8.49
CA PRO A 79 -3.01 -6.51 -9.24
C PRO A 79 -3.22 -6.56 -10.77
N ALA A 80 -4.46 -6.77 -11.23
CA ALA A 80 -4.84 -6.73 -12.65
C ALA A 80 -5.12 -5.32 -13.20
N TYR A 81 -5.15 -4.30 -12.34
CA TYR A 81 -5.32 -2.92 -12.75
C TYR A 81 -3.99 -2.37 -13.27
N GLY A 82 -3.89 -2.15 -14.58
CA GLY A 82 -2.72 -1.55 -15.22
C GLY A 82 -1.44 -2.41 -15.15
N ASN A 83 -0.28 -1.75 -15.27
CA ASN A 83 1.01 -2.43 -15.22
C ASN A 83 1.54 -2.44 -13.78
N THR A 84 1.64 -3.61 -13.17
CA THR A 84 2.12 -3.77 -11.79
C THR A 84 3.53 -3.20 -11.61
N ASP A 85 4.48 -3.52 -12.49
CA ASP A 85 5.87 -3.05 -12.38
C ASP A 85 5.95 -1.52 -12.42
N TYR A 86 5.11 -0.89 -13.24
CA TYR A 86 4.99 0.56 -13.31
C TYR A 86 4.56 1.18 -11.97
N PHE A 87 3.55 0.60 -11.30
CA PHE A 87 3.12 1.08 -9.99
C PHE A 87 4.13 0.77 -8.89
N VAL A 88 4.80 -0.38 -8.94
CA VAL A 88 5.85 -0.75 -7.99
C VAL A 88 6.99 0.26 -8.04
N GLU A 89 7.49 0.57 -9.24
CA GLU A 89 8.62 1.50 -9.42
C GLU A 89 8.27 2.93 -9.02
N ILE A 90 7.07 3.41 -9.38
CA ILE A 90 6.61 4.73 -8.92
C ILE A 90 6.40 4.74 -7.41
N GLY A 91 5.77 3.71 -6.84
CA GLY A 91 5.44 3.65 -5.42
C GLY A 91 6.69 3.64 -4.53
N ARG A 92 7.63 2.73 -4.79
CA ARG A 92 8.90 2.69 -4.03
C ARG A 92 9.69 3.99 -4.18
N SER A 93 9.73 4.54 -5.38
CA SER A 93 10.45 5.79 -5.63
C SER A 93 9.77 6.99 -4.98
N SER A 94 8.45 6.94 -4.78
CA SER A 94 7.72 7.97 -4.05
C SER A 94 8.08 7.92 -2.57
N TYR A 95 8.04 6.73 -1.94
CA TYR A 95 8.46 6.59 -0.55
C TYR A 95 9.93 6.99 -0.30
N SER A 96 10.84 6.65 -1.21
CA SER A 96 12.26 7.03 -1.07
C SER A 96 12.51 8.55 -1.11
N ARG A 97 11.56 9.36 -1.60
CA ARG A 97 11.62 10.83 -1.62
C ARG A 97 11.11 11.47 -0.32
N ILE A 98 10.69 10.68 0.67
CA ILE A 98 10.20 11.17 1.96
C ILE A 98 11.39 11.37 2.91
N THR A 99 11.68 12.63 3.23
CA THR A 99 12.79 13.01 4.12
C THR A 99 12.34 13.68 5.42
N THR A 100 11.09 14.18 5.49
CA THR A 100 10.61 14.98 6.63
C THR A 100 9.57 14.30 7.51
N LEU A 101 9.18 13.06 7.18
CA LEU A 101 8.30 12.23 8.02
C LEU A 101 9.14 11.15 8.72
N ASN A 102 8.50 10.15 9.34
CA ASN A 102 9.18 8.99 9.94
C ASN A 102 10.03 8.26 8.86
N HIS A 103 11.28 8.66 8.72
CA HIS A 103 12.13 8.28 7.60
C HIS A 103 12.40 6.78 7.58
N GLU A 104 12.63 6.17 8.75
CA GLU A 104 12.88 4.72 8.89
C GLU A 104 11.68 3.90 8.39
N LEU A 105 10.46 4.29 8.77
CA LEU A 105 9.24 3.64 8.29
C LEU A 105 9.15 3.71 6.76
N PHE A 106 9.27 4.89 6.17
CA PHE A 106 9.12 5.07 4.72
C PHE A 106 10.28 4.47 3.92
N GLU A 107 11.49 4.44 4.49
CA GLU A 107 12.61 3.72 3.92
C GLU A 107 12.34 2.20 3.90
N SER A 108 11.78 1.66 4.99
CA SER A 108 11.35 0.26 5.07
C SER A 108 10.25 -0.06 4.05
N LEU A 109 9.20 0.77 3.97
CA LEU A 109 8.13 0.64 2.97
C LEU A 109 8.68 0.68 1.54
N SER A 110 9.65 1.57 1.27
CA SER A 110 10.31 1.65 -0.04
C SER A 110 11.11 0.39 -0.37
N LYS A 111 11.93 -0.10 0.57
CA LYS A 111 12.80 -1.26 0.36
C LYS A 111 12.01 -2.56 0.19
N HIS A 112 10.95 -2.72 0.99
CA HIS A 112 10.14 -3.94 1.04
C HIS A 112 8.84 -3.83 0.25
N PHE A 113 8.74 -2.88 -0.68
CA PHE A 113 7.50 -2.58 -1.40
C PHE A 113 6.85 -3.81 -2.06
N ILE A 114 7.63 -4.63 -2.78
CA ILE A 114 7.10 -5.83 -3.46
C ILE A 114 6.52 -6.81 -2.45
N PHE A 115 7.25 -7.06 -1.36
CA PHE A 115 6.79 -7.95 -0.30
C PHE A 115 5.47 -7.45 0.31
N LEU A 116 5.37 -6.16 0.60
CA LEU A 116 4.15 -5.57 1.16
C LEU A 116 2.98 -5.60 0.17
N ARG A 117 3.26 -5.38 -1.11
CA ARG A 117 2.29 -5.49 -2.20
C ARG A 117 1.75 -6.91 -2.29
N ASP A 118 2.61 -7.91 -2.30
CA ASP A 118 2.22 -9.33 -2.37
C ASP A 118 1.49 -9.78 -1.10
N PHE A 119 1.92 -9.27 0.07
CA PHE A 119 1.23 -9.49 1.33
C PHE A 119 -0.19 -8.91 1.30
N ILE A 120 -0.37 -7.70 0.79
CA ILE A 120 -1.70 -7.08 0.62
C ILE A 120 -2.54 -7.88 -0.36
N GLU A 121 -1.98 -8.29 -1.51
CA GLU A 121 -2.70 -9.12 -2.49
C GLU A 121 -3.21 -10.41 -1.84
N LEU A 122 -2.35 -11.09 -1.08
CA LEU A 122 -2.71 -12.29 -0.34
C LEU A 122 -3.80 -12.01 0.71
N SER A 123 -3.74 -10.86 1.37
CA SER A 123 -4.69 -10.45 2.40
C SER A 123 -6.07 -10.11 1.84
N THR A 124 -6.15 -9.57 0.61
CA THR A 124 -7.40 -9.07 0.04
C THR A 124 -8.00 -9.96 -1.04
N THR A 125 -7.24 -10.95 -1.53
CA THR A 125 -7.68 -11.85 -2.60
C THR A 125 -8.07 -13.19 -2.03
N ASN A 126 -9.25 -13.70 -2.42
CA ASN A 126 -9.67 -15.03 -2.04
C ASN A 126 -8.78 -16.08 -2.74
N PRO A 127 -8.18 -17.06 -2.05
CA PRO A 127 -7.35 -18.10 -2.68
C PRO A 127 -8.07 -18.87 -3.81
N TYR A 128 -9.40 -18.88 -3.83
CA TYR A 128 -10.19 -19.52 -4.89
C TYR A 128 -10.28 -18.73 -6.21
N SER A 129 -9.93 -17.43 -6.25
CA SER A 129 -10.01 -16.63 -7.49
C SER A 129 -8.75 -16.71 -8.37
N ARG A 130 -7.71 -17.46 -7.96
CA ARG A 130 -6.48 -17.65 -8.76
C ARG A 130 -6.57 -18.76 -9.83
N PHE A 131 -7.69 -19.48 -9.92
CA PHE A 131 -7.88 -20.61 -10.83
C PHE A 131 -9.10 -20.48 -11.78
N SER A 132 -9.70 -19.30 -11.89
CA SER A 132 -10.76 -19.00 -12.87
C SER A 132 -10.21 -18.16 -14.02
#